data_AF-A0A3C0XJH6-F1
#
_entry.id   AF-A0A3C0XJH6-F1
#
_cell.length_a   1.000
_cell.length_b   1.000
_cell.length_c   1.000
_cell.angle_alpha   90.00
_cell.angle_beta   90.00
_cell.angle_gamma   90.00
#
_symmetry.space_group_name_H-M   'P 1'
#
loop_
_entity.id
_entity.type
_entity.pdbx_description
1 polymer ?
#
loop_
_entity_poly.entity_id
_entity_poly.type
_entity_poly.pdbx_seq_one_letter_code
_entity_poly.pdbx_strand_id
1 'polypeptide(L)'
;MKVSRTPIREVLQRLANDGLVISLRRRGWQVHEHTAGEIREIFESRAALESYAARLAAARVTPEQLEVIQRTLGERGSGMMGNARHDLVELNDRFHDSVTDAGGNTLLAELVRRSRLYHFNYQLAALYSKKALAQSHTEHQQLVRALRDHDPDAAADAVRRHVESALETVRILRTSPAYAED
;
A
#
# COMPACT_ATOMS: atom_id res chain seq x y z
N MET A 1 12.68 -13.79 25.61
CA MET A 1 11.36 -14.43 25.37
C MET A 1 11.57 -15.90 25.03
N LYS A 2 11.09 -16.85 25.85
CA LYS A 2 11.05 -18.29 25.48
C LYS A 2 9.65 -18.61 24.97
N VAL A 3 9.46 -18.55 23.65
CA VAL A 3 8.23 -18.99 22.97
C VAL A 3 8.46 -20.42 22.47
N SER A 4 7.47 -21.31 22.63
CA SER A 4 7.57 -22.70 22.21
C SER A 4 7.61 -22.85 20.68
N ARG A 5 8.16 -23.96 20.18
CA ARG A 5 8.40 -24.17 18.73
C ARG A 5 7.12 -24.29 17.90
N THR A 6 6.03 -24.75 18.50
CA THR A 6 4.73 -24.96 17.83
C THR A 6 4.07 -23.64 17.38
N PRO A 7 3.83 -22.64 18.24
CA PRO A 7 3.24 -21.36 17.82
C PRO A 7 4.14 -20.59 16.83
N ILE A 8 5.46 -20.71 16.96
CA ILE A 8 6.40 -20.11 15.99
C ILE A 8 6.22 -20.74 14.60
N ARG A 9 6.07 -22.06 14.52
CA ARG A 9 5.83 -22.75 13.24
C ARG A 9 4.50 -22.34 12.61
N GLU A 10 3.45 -22.19 13.39
CA GLU A 10 2.14 -21.74 12.89
C GLU A 10 2.21 -20.31 12.34
N VAL A 11 2.89 -19.40 13.02
CA VAL A 11 3.11 -18.03 12.54
C VAL A 11 3.92 -18.03 11.23
N LEU A 12 5.01 -18.80 11.16
CA LEU A 12 5.83 -18.89 9.95
C LEU A 12 5.06 -19.50 8.77
N GLN A 13 4.17 -20.46 9.04
CA GLN A 13 3.29 -21.02 8.02
C GLN A 13 2.28 -19.99 7.50
N ARG A 14 1.72 -19.14 8.37
CA ARG A 14 0.85 -18.02 7.96
C ARG A 14 1.62 -17.01 7.11
N LEU A 15 2.79 -16.57 7.57
CA LEU A 15 3.66 -15.66 6.82
C LEU A 15 4.04 -16.24 5.45
N ALA A 16 4.20 -17.57 5.35
CA ALA A 16 4.47 -18.22 4.08
C ALA A 16 3.25 -18.26 3.15
N ASN A 17 2.05 -18.48 3.71
CA ASN A 17 0.80 -18.37 2.95
C ASN A 17 0.54 -16.93 2.47
N ASP A 18 1.06 -15.94 3.18
CA ASP A 18 1.03 -14.52 2.78
C ASP A 18 2.18 -14.15 1.83
N GLY A 19 3.08 -15.10 1.51
CA GLY A 19 4.20 -14.90 0.61
C GLY A 19 5.35 -14.06 1.19
N LEU A 20 5.35 -13.80 2.50
CA LEU A 20 6.34 -12.97 3.21
C LEU A 20 7.61 -13.76 3.57
N VAL A 21 7.49 -15.07 3.75
CA VAL A 21 8.62 -15.97 3.99
C VAL A 21 8.52 -17.21 3.11
N ILE A 22 9.66 -17.77 2.74
CA ILE A 22 9.77 -19.04 2.03
C ILE A 22 10.34 -20.12 2.96
N SER A 23 9.82 -21.34 2.82
CA SER A 23 10.38 -22.50 3.54
C SER A 23 11.53 -23.09 2.74
N LEU A 24 12.73 -23.06 3.31
CA LEU A 24 13.90 -23.68 2.72
C LEU A 24 14.03 -25.12 3.24
N ARG A 25 14.06 -26.09 2.32
CA ARG A 25 14.23 -27.51 2.68
C ARG A 25 15.46 -27.69 3.58
N ARG A 26 15.23 -28.12 4.82
CA ARG A 26 16.23 -28.36 5.89
C ARG A 26 16.98 -27.12 6.40
N ARG A 27 16.73 -25.92 5.90
CA ARG A 27 17.42 -24.68 6.32
C ARG A 27 16.54 -23.69 7.10
N GLY A 28 15.26 -24.01 7.30
CA GLY A 28 14.33 -23.18 8.06
C GLY A 28 13.51 -22.27 7.16
N TRP A 29 13.39 -21.00 7.53
CA TRP A 29 12.57 -20.02 6.83
C TRP A 29 13.43 -18.81 6.45
N GLN A 30 13.15 -18.20 5.31
CA GLN A 30 13.82 -16.99 4.84
C GLN A 30 12.78 -15.95 4.45
N VAL A 31 13.07 -14.65 4.63
CA VAL A 31 12.24 -13.57 4.09
C VAL A 31 12.22 -13.68 2.56
N HIS A 32 11.05 -13.54 1.96
CA HIS A 32 10.91 -13.60 0.51
C HIS A 32 11.36 -12.28 -0.12
N GLU A 33 12.43 -12.32 -0.90
CA GLU A 33 12.87 -11.21 -1.73
C GLU A 33 12.23 -11.32 -3.11
N HIS A 34 11.30 -10.40 -3.41
CA HIS A 34 10.61 -10.41 -4.70
C HIS A 34 11.51 -9.93 -5.83
N THR A 35 11.44 -10.64 -6.95
CA THR A 35 12.02 -10.21 -8.23
C THR A 35 11.30 -8.98 -8.78
N ALA A 36 11.92 -8.29 -9.75
CA ALA A 36 11.26 -7.17 -10.44
C ALA A 36 10.01 -7.59 -11.23
N GLY A 37 9.93 -8.86 -11.65
CA GLY A 37 8.76 -9.45 -12.28
C GLY A 37 7.60 -9.60 -11.29
N GLU A 38 7.85 -10.25 -10.15
CA GLU A 38 6.84 -10.45 -9.11
C GLU A 38 6.31 -9.11 -8.55
N ILE A 39 7.19 -8.12 -8.37
CA ILE A 39 6.73 -6.76 -7.98
C ILE A 39 5.75 -6.20 -9.00
N ARG A 40 6.05 -6.32 -10.30
CA ARG A 40 5.14 -5.85 -11.35
C ARG A 40 3.77 -6.54 -11.26
N GLU A 41 3.75 -7.87 -11.15
CA GLU A 41 2.53 -8.67 -11.02
C GLU A 41 1.71 -8.29 -9.77
N ILE A 42 2.39 -8.01 -8.65
CA ILE A 42 1.77 -7.50 -7.42
C ILE A 42 1.12 -6.13 -7.68
N PHE A 43 1.82 -5.19 -8.32
CA PHE A 43 1.27 -3.86 -8.60
C PHE A 43 0.15 -3.88 -9.64
N GLU A 44 0.19 -4.77 -10.63
CA GLU A 44 -0.92 -5.00 -11.57
C GLU A 44 -2.18 -5.49 -10.83
N SER A 45 -2.00 -6.47 -9.92
CA SER A 45 -3.08 -6.98 -9.08
C SER A 45 -3.65 -5.90 -8.15
N ARG A 46 -2.76 -5.09 -7.54
CA ARG A 46 -3.15 -3.94 -6.71
C ARG A 46 -3.94 -2.92 -7.51
N ALA A 47 -3.48 -2.57 -8.70
CA ALA A 47 -4.17 -1.60 -9.55
C ALA A 47 -5.60 -2.07 -9.86
N ALA A 48 -5.80 -3.35 -10.17
CA ALA A 48 -7.14 -3.90 -10.39
C ALA A 48 -8.03 -3.84 -9.14
N LEU A 49 -7.52 -4.32 -8.00
CA LEU A 49 -8.28 -4.41 -6.75
C LEU A 49 -8.58 -3.04 -6.14
N GLU A 50 -7.56 -2.20 -5.99
CA GLU A 50 -7.67 -0.88 -5.35
C GLU A 50 -8.53 0.07 -6.21
N SER A 51 -8.42 0.02 -7.54
CA SER A 51 -9.25 0.87 -8.42
C SER A 51 -10.73 0.50 -8.35
N TYR A 52 -11.05 -0.79 -8.27
CA TYR A 52 -12.43 -1.22 -8.08
C TYR A 52 -12.95 -0.87 -6.67
N ALA A 53 -12.11 -0.95 -5.64
CA ALA A 53 -12.47 -0.49 -4.30
C ALA A 53 -12.78 1.01 -4.30
N ALA A 54 -11.97 1.82 -4.97
CA ALA A 54 -12.19 3.27 -5.10
C ALA A 54 -13.46 3.60 -5.89
N ARG A 55 -13.77 2.85 -6.95
CA ARG A 55 -15.05 2.93 -7.66
C ARG A 55 -16.22 2.72 -6.70
N LEU A 56 -16.18 1.66 -5.91
CA LEU A 56 -17.23 1.38 -4.93
C LEU A 56 -17.32 2.47 -3.86
N ALA A 57 -16.18 2.99 -3.41
CA ALA A 57 -16.12 4.07 -2.45
C ALA A 57 -16.80 5.33 -2.98
N ALA A 58 -16.48 5.77 -4.20
CA ALA A 58 -17.12 6.96 -4.79
C ALA A 58 -18.65 6.83 -4.89
N ALA A 59 -19.14 5.63 -5.21
CA ALA A 59 -20.57 5.37 -5.28
C ALA A 59 -21.28 5.30 -3.91
N ARG A 60 -20.55 5.14 -2.80
CA ARG A 60 -21.15 4.77 -1.49
C ARG A 60 -20.73 5.67 -0.34
N VAL A 61 -19.67 6.46 -0.50
CA VAL A 61 -19.07 7.26 0.58
C VAL A 61 -20.10 8.20 1.20
N THR A 62 -20.19 8.21 2.52
CA THR A 62 -21.04 9.19 3.24
C THR A 62 -20.28 10.50 3.47
N PRO A 63 -20.98 11.62 3.74
CA PRO A 63 -20.32 12.87 4.10
C PRO A 63 -19.34 12.73 5.27
N GLU A 64 -19.69 11.95 6.29
CA GLU A 64 -18.85 11.71 7.47
C GLU A 64 -17.59 10.90 7.12
N GLN A 65 -17.73 9.88 6.28
CA GLN A 65 -16.58 9.11 5.79
C GLN A 65 -15.66 9.99 4.94
N LEU A 66 -16.22 10.84 4.06
CA LEU A 66 -15.45 11.75 3.23
C LEU A 66 -14.66 12.76 4.07
N GLU A 67 -15.24 13.28 5.15
CA GLU A 67 -14.53 14.15 6.10
C GLU A 67 -13.35 13.43 6.78
N VAL A 68 -13.53 12.16 7.18
CA VAL A 68 -12.45 11.35 7.77
C VAL A 68 -11.32 11.12 6.77
N ILE A 69 -11.66 10.80 5.52
CA ILE A 69 -10.68 10.61 4.43
C ILE A 69 -9.90 11.91 4.18
N GLN A 70 -10.59 13.05 4.11
CA GLN A 70 -9.97 14.37 3.92
C GLN A 70 -9.05 14.76 5.07
N ARG A 71 -9.47 14.53 6.31
CA ARG A 71 -8.67 14.80 7.50
C ARG A 71 -7.38 13.97 7.50
N THR A 72 -7.50 12.67 7.20
CA THR A 72 -6.35 11.77 7.10
C THR A 72 -5.36 12.23 6.03
N LEU A 73 -5.84 12.73 4.88
CA LEU A 73 -4.97 13.32 3.85
C LEU A 73 -4.31 14.62 4.33
N GLY A 74 -5.02 15.45 5.10
CA GLY A 74 -4.52 16.72 5.63
C GLY A 74 -3.40 16.57 6.66
N GLU A 75 -3.42 15.50 7.46
CA GLU A 75 -2.37 15.17 8.43
C GLU A 75 -1.00 14.95 7.76
N ARG A 76 -0.97 14.61 6.46
CA ARG A 76 0.28 14.47 5.69
C ARG A 76 1.01 15.81 5.49
N GLY A 77 0.29 16.92 5.55
CA GLY A 77 0.82 18.26 5.24
C GLY A 77 1.41 19.00 6.45
N SER A 78 1.08 18.60 7.67
CA SER A 78 1.26 19.44 8.88
C SER A 78 2.27 18.94 9.91
N GLY A 79 2.86 17.75 9.76
CA GLY A 79 3.77 17.23 10.78
C GLY A 79 4.85 16.31 10.22
N MET A 80 6.06 16.83 10.04
CA MET A 80 7.27 15.99 9.96
C MET A 80 8.43 16.65 10.70
N MET A 81 8.47 16.47 12.02
CA MET A 81 9.68 16.60 12.84
C MET A 81 9.85 15.27 13.60
N GLY A 82 10.90 14.50 13.30
CA GLY A 82 11.18 13.18 13.90
C GLY A 82 11.29 12.03 12.88
N ASN A 83 10.84 10.83 13.26
CA ASN A 83 10.83 9.57 12.48
C ASN A 83 9.84 9.59 11.28
N ALA A 84 9.75 10.76 10.64
CA ALA A 84 8.80 11.21 9.64
C ALA A 84 8.45 10.21 8.52
N ARG A 85 9.32 9.25 8.22
CA ARG A 85 9.12 8.28 7.13
C ARG A 85 8.26 7.09 7.53
N HIS A 86 8.37 6.61 8.77
CA HIS A 86 7.50 5.55 9.26
C HIS A 86 6.05 6.06 9.35
N ASP A 87 5.90 7.27 9.92
CA ASP A 87 4.61 7.93 10.06
C ASP A 87 3.95 8.19 8.70
N LEU A 88 4.73 8.47 7.65
CA LEU A 88 4.23 8.62 6.28
C LEU A 88 3.64 7.32 5.70
N VAL A 89 4.25 6.16 5.99
CA VAL A 89 3.74 4.86 5.53
C VAL A 89 2.45 4.52 6.25
N GLU A 90 2.43 4.64 7.58
CA GLU A 90 1.24 4.38 8.38
C GLU A 90 0.08 5.28 7.96
N LEU A 91 0.37 6.56 7.71
CA LEU A 91 -0.61 7.51 7.21
C LEU A 91 -1.06 7.20 5.78
N ASN A 92 -0.19 6.60 4.95
CA ASN A 92 -0.58 6.07 3.64
C ASN A 92 -1.58 4.94 3.79
N ASP A 93 -1.25 3.95 4.60
CA ASP A 93 -2.08 2.77 4.74
C ASP A 93 -3.43 3.14 5.34
N ARG A 94 -3.46 4.03 6.33
CA ARG A 94 -4.70 4.58 6.91
C ARG A 94 -5.55 5.31 5.87
N PHE A 95 -4.94 6.11 5.00
CA PHE A 95 -5.67 6.77 3.91
C PHE A 95 -6.30 5.75 2.95
N HIS A 96 -5.51 4.79 2.45
CA HIS A 96 -6.00 3.75 1.54
C HIS A 96 -7.05 2.84 2.18
N ASP A 97 -6.90 2.49 3.45
CA ASP A 97 -7.90 1.74 4.22
C ASP A 97 -9.21 2.51 4.33
N SER A 98 -9.16 3.79 4.70
CA SER A 98 -10.38 4.60 4.83
C SER A 98 -11.17 4.71 3.53
N VAL A 99 -10.50 4.83 2.38
CA VAL A 99 -11.16 4.81 1.06
C VAL A 99 -11.74 3.43 0.78
N THR A 100 -10.96 2.37 0.99
CA THR A 100 -11.39 0.98 0.70
C THR A 100 -12.62 0.60 1.54
N ASP A 101 -12.62 0.94 2.82
CA ASP A 101 -13.70 0.63 3.75
C ASP A 101 -14.98 1.44 3.43
N ALA A 102 -14.85 2.67 2.92
CA ALA A 102 -15.99 3.45 2.43
C ALA A 102 -16.71 2.77 1.24
N GLY A 103 -16.03 1.88 0.52
CA GLY A 103 -16.63 1.04 -0.51
C GLY A 103 -17.57 -0.04 0.05
N GLY A 104 -17.56 -0.33 1.35
CA GLY A 104 -18.52 -1.25 1.99
C GLY A 104 -18.45 -2.72 1.52
N ASN A 105 -17.39 -3.11 0.80
CA ASN A 105 -17.17 -4.48 0.38
C ASN A 105 -16.04 -5.09 1.23
N THR A 106 -16.42 -5.75 2.31
CA THR A 106 -15.48 -6.29 3.31
C THR A 106 -14.53 -7.34 2.74
N LEU A 107 -15.00 -8.18 1.81
CA LEU A 107 -14.17 -9.18 1.15
C LEU A 107 -13.12 -8.53 0.24
N LEU A 108 -13.51 -7.52 -0.54
CA LEU A 108 -12.56 -6.77 -1.35
C LEU A 108 -11.54 -6.03 -0.49
N ALA A 109 -11.98 -5.47 0.64
CA ALA A 109 -11.11 -4.77 1.56
C ALA A 109 -10.03 -5.70 2.16
N GLU A 110 -10.39 -6.94 2.48
CA GLU A 110 -9.44 -7.98 2.90
C GLU A 110 -8.41 -8.29 1.80
N LEU A 111 -8.86 -8.49 0.55
CA LEU A 111 -7.97 -8.75 -0.58
C LEU A 111 -7.01 -7.57 -0.85
N VAL A 112 -7.52 -6.34 -0.79
CA VAL A 112 -6.72 -5.12 -0.94
C VAL A 112 -5.66 -5.03 0.16
N ARG A 113 -6.02 -5.24 1.43
CA ARG A 113 -5.06 -5.25 2.54
C ARG A 113 -4.01 -6.32 2.37
N ARG A 114 -4.40 -7.54 2.01
CA ARG A 114 -3.47 -8.66 1.77
C ARG A 114 -2.48 -8.34 0.64
N SER A 115 -2.94 -7.71 -0.44
CA SER A 115 -2.08 -7.30 -1.56
C SER A 115 -1.07 -6.20 -1.20
N ARG A 116 -1.27 -5.48 -0.09
CA ARG A 116 -0.36 -4.43 0.41
C ARG A 116 0.62 -4.91 1.47
N LEU A 117 0.48 -6.14 1.99
CA LEU A 117 1.32 -6.68 3.09
C LEU A 117 2.80 -6.87 2.73
N TYR A 118 3.18 -6.77 1.46
CA TYR A 118 4.53 -7.02 1.03
C TYR A 118 5.54 -6.00 1.60
N HIS A 119 6.58 -6.53 2.22
CA HIS A 119 7.61 -5.83 3.00
C HIS A 119 8.32 -4.70 2.25
N PHE A 120 8.32 -4.74 0.91
CA PHE A 120 8.96 -3.72 0.09
C PHE A 120 8.38 -2.32 0.34
N ASN A 121 7.09 -2.20 0.71
CA ASN A 121 6.45 -0.90 0.94
C ASN A 121 7.19 -0.06 2.01
N TYR A 122 7.65 -0.68 3.10
CA TYR A 122 8.38 0.02 4.17
C TYR A 122 9.83 0.36 3.79
N GLN A 123 10.54 -0.56 3.12
CA GLN A 123 11.91 -0.31 2.66
C GLN A 123 11.95 0.75 1.56
N LEU A 124 11.00 0.74 0.65
CA LEU A 124 10.91 1.70 -0.45
C LEU A 124 10.48 3.07 0.03
N ALA A 125 9.53 3.16 0.98
CA ALA A 125 9.12 4.43 1.59
C ALA A 125 10.29 5.22 2.16
N ALA A 126 11.31 4.55 2.68
CA ALA A 126 12.53 5.18 3.17
C ALA A 126 13.30 5.96 2.08
N LEU A 127 13.02 5.71 0.80
CA LEU A 127 13.77 6.23 -0.34
C LEU A 127 12.96 7.18 -1.23
N TYR A 128 11.68 7.43 -0.93
CA TYR A 128 10.87 8.33 -1.74
C TYR A 128 11.48 9.73 -1.75
N SER A 129 11.73 10.25 -2.95
CA SER A 129 12.16 11.64 -3.11
C SER A 129 11.03 12.60 -2.72
N LYS A 130 11.38 13.84 -2.36
CA LYS A 130 10.38 14.90 -2.12
C LYS A 130 9.42 15.07 -3.29
N LYS A 131 9.91 14.90 -4.52
CA LYS A 131 9.11 14.96 -5.76
C LYS A 131 8.08 13.81 -5.81
N ALA A 132 8.50 12.58 -5.51
CA ALA A 132 7.60 11.42 -5.49
C ALA A 132 6.52 11.57 -4.41
N LEU A 133 6.87 12.09 -3.23
CA LEU A 133 5.90 12.37 -2.16
C LEU A 133 4.88 13.46 -2.58
N ALA A 134 5.33 14.55 -3.20
CA ALA A 134 4.44 15.60 -3.69
C ALA A 134 3.50 15.11 -4.79
N GLN A 135 3.99 14.25 -5.69
CA GLN A 135 3.18 13.60 -6.71
C GLN A 135 2.12 12.70 -6.09
N SER A 136 2.50 11.79 -5.18
CA SER A 136 1.55 10.93 -4.45
C SER A 136 0.48 11.75 -3.74
N HIS A 137 0.85 12.84 -3.07
CA HIS A 137 -0.11 13.72 -2.40
C HIS A 137 -1.10 14.35 -3.40
N THR A 138 -0.62 14.78 -4.57
CA THR A 138 -1.48 15.33 -5.63
C THR A 138 -2.45 14.28 -6.17
N GLU A 139 -1.99 13.05 -6.36
CA GLU A 139 -2.83 11.92 -6.79
C GLU A 139 -3.92 11.58 -5.75
N HIS A 140 -3.57 11.59 -4.46
CA HIS A 140 -4.54 11.43 -3.38
C HIS A 140 -5.58 12.56 -3.34
N GLN A 141 -5.18 13.80 -3.60
CA GLN A 141 -6.13 14.91 -3.72
C GLN A 141 -7.10 14.73 -4.90
N GLN A 142 -6.64 14.18 -6.02
CA GLN A 142 -7.51 13.86 -7.17
C GLN A 142 -8.54 12.78 -6.80
N LEU A 143 -8.12 11.74 -6.09
CA LEU A 143 -9.04 10.73 -5.58
C LEU A 143 -10.10 11.32 -4.66
N VAL A 144 -9.70 12.15 -3.69
CA VAL A 144 -10.64 12.82 -2.78
C VAL A 144 -11.66 13.69 -3.52
N ARG A 145 -11.26 14.33 -4.63
CA ARG A 145 -12.20 15.08 -5.49
C ARG A 145 -13.20 14.14 -6.15
N ALA A 146 -12.73 13.04 -6.76
CA ALA A 146 -13.61 12.06 -7.38
C ALA A 146 -14.60 11.43 -6.37
N LEU A 147 -14.15 11.17 -5.13
CA LEU A 147 -15.03 10.70 -4.05
C LEU A 147 -16.10 11.75 -3.69
N ARG A 148 -15.71 13.03 -3.60
CA ARG A 148 -16.65 14.13 -3.30
C ARG A 148 -17.68 14.31 -4.41
N ASP A 149 -17.26 14.17 -5.66
CA ASP A 149 -18.11 14.36 -6.82
C ASP A 149 -18.94 13.10 -7.14
N HIS A 150 -18.80 12.04 -6.31
CA HIS A 150 -19.43 10.73 -6.51
C HIS A 150 -19.19 10.15 -7.91
N ASP A 151 -17.97 10.32 -8.43
CA ASP A 151 -17.55 9.86 -9.75
C ASP A 151 -16.74 8.55 -9.65
N PRO A 152 -17.35 7.38 -9.93
CA PRO A 152 -16.70 6.09 -9.76
C PRO A 152 -15.62 5.82 -10.80
N ASP A 153 -15.74 6.38 -12.00
CA ASP A 153 -14.77 6.20 -13.07
C ASP A 153 -13.52 7.03 -12.78
N ALA A 154 -13.69 8.30 -12.40
CA ALA A 154 -12.59 9.16 -12.01
C ALA A 154 -11.86 8.65 -10.76
N ALA A 155 -12.56 8.07 -9.79
CA ALA A 155 -11.96 7.49 -8.59
C ALA A 155 -11.10 6.25 -8.93
N ALA A 156 -11.60 5.38 -9.79
CA ALA A 156 -10.86 4.22 -10.27
C ALA A 156 -9.59 4.64 -11.02
N ASP A 157 -9.69 5.62 -11.92
CA ASP A 157 -8.56 6.12 -12.70
C ASP A 157 -7.53 6.87 -11.85
N ALA A 158 -7.96 7.59 -10.80
CA ALA A 158 -7.05 8.23 -9.86
C ALA A 158 -6.21 7.19 -9.10
N VAL A 159 -6.83 6.13 -8.59
CA VAL A 159 -6.11 5.07 -7.87
C VAL A 159 -5.22 4.26 -8.79
N ARG A 160 -5.69 3.90 -9.98
CA ARG A 160 -4.87 3.17 -10.96
C ARG A 160 -3.56 3.90 -11.26
N ARG A 161 -3.66 5.19 -11.60
CA ARG A 161 -2.48 6.04 -11.85
C ARG A 161 -1.57 6.12 -10.63
N HIS A 162 -2.14 6.26 -9.43
CA HIS A 162 -1.35 6.31 -8.20
C HIS A 162 -0.54 5.02 -7.97
N VAL A 163 -1.16 3.85 -8.17
CA VAL A 163 -0.48 2.55 -8.03
C VAL A 163 0.60 2.38 -9.10
N GLU A 164 0.34 2.78 -10.35
CA GLU A 164 1.31 2.74 -11.44
C GLU A 164 2.50 3.69 -11.20
N SER A 165 2.25 4.92 -10.73
CA SER A 165 3.29 5.88 -10.32
C SER A 165 4.17 5.33 -9.19
N ALA A 166 3.55 4.62 -8.23
CA ALA A 166 4.29 3.96 -7.17
C ALA A 166 5.18 2.84 -7.71
N LEU A 167 4.70 2.00 -8.64
CA LEU A 167 5.53 0.98 -9.30
C LEU A 167 6.75 1.59 -10.01
N GLU A 168 6.56 2.70 -10.72
CA GLU A 168 7.66 3.38 -11.40
C GLU A 168 8.70 3.92 -10.41
N THR A 169 8.24 4.46 -9.29
CA THR A 169 9.12 4.87 -8.19
C THR A 169 9.92 3.67 -7.66
N VAL A 170 9.28 2.51 -7.48
CA VAL A 170 9.95 1.29 -7.05
C VAL A 170 11.01 0.82 -8.04
N ARG A 171 10.72 0.86 -9.35
CA ARG A 171 11.69 0.49 -10.39
C ARG A 171 12.94 1.36 -10.34
N ILE A 172 12.75 2.68 -10.30
CA ILE A 172 13.87 3.64 -10.25
C ILE A 172 14.75 3.36 -9.02
N LEU A 173 14.14 3.15 -7.86
CA LEU A 173 14.85 2.91 -6.61
C LEU A 173 15.69 1.63 -6.63
N ARG A 174 15.19 0.55 -7.26
CA ARG A 174 15.94 -0.71 -7.39
C ARG A 174 17.06 -0.65 -8.43
N THR A 175 16.96 0.23 -9.43
CA THR A 175 18.03 0.47 -10.40
C THR A 175 19.08 1.48 -9.93
N SER A 176 18.81 2.19 -8.82
CA SER A 176 19.76 3.14 -8.24
C SER A 176 20.96 2.38 -7.67
N PRO A 177 22.21 2.86 -7.83
CA PRO A 177 23.41 2.20 -7.31
C PRO A 177 23.41 1.99 -5.79
N ALA A 178 22.50 2.63 -5.04
CA ALA A 178 22.27 2.36 -3.62
C ALA A 178 21.56 1.02 -3.33
N TYR A 179 21.01 0.35 -4.36
CA TYR A 179 20.34 -0.96 -4.35
C TYR A 179 20.98 -1.97 -5.31
N ALA A 180 22.03 -1.57 -6.04
CA ALA A 180 22.85 -2.52 -6.77
C ALA A 180 23.62 -3.32 -5.72
N GLU A 181 23.17 -4.55 -5.45
CA GLU A 181 23.87 -5.49 -4.60
C GLU A 181 25.28 -5.74 -5.13
N ASP A 182 26.27 -5.68 -4.23
CA ASP A 182 27.55 -6.38 -4.37
C ASP A 182 27.32 -7.90 -4.29
#